data_AF-A0A1H0HGE8-F1
#
_entry.id   AF-A0A1H0HGE8-F1
#
_cell.length_a   1.000
_cell.length_b   1.000
_cell.length_c   1.000
_cell.angle_alpha   90.00
_cell.angle_beta   90.00
_cell.angle_gamma   90.00
#
_symmetry.space_group_name_H-M   'P 1'
#
loop_
_entity.id
_entity.type
_entity.pdbx_description
1 polymer ?
#
loop_
_entity_poly.entity_id
_entity_poly.type
_entity_poly.pdbx_seq_one_letter_code
_entity_poly.pdbx_strand_id
1 'polypeptide(L)'
;MGGSAWKPTIEIWKGAGCLPYNATRRLLDQYFFQDEVENLIYIDAGVEGVAGLGEVQNVQESGFGGQIVCGFKYRSEVLLQPVGRVYTNILEDEDSPFPGCGVQIQSAPQRSATNKTAAQLANNVVNNLLHTHSIYQHVINFNAQLCGTSPQLISKDIKERFEVLKQGADVNV
;
A
#
# COMPACT_ATOMS: atom_id res chain seq x y z
N MET A 1 18.87 -26.73 -17.43
CA MET A 1 19.48 -25.96 -16.32
C MET A 1 18.41 -25.00 -15.82
N GLY A 2 17.78 -25.33 -14.70
CA GLY A 2 16.66 -24.56 -14.18
C GLY A 2 17.18 -23.30 -13.48
N GLY A 3 16.99 -22.14 -14.12
CA GLY A 3 17.16 -20.86 -13.43
C GLY A 3 16.21 -20.84 -12.23
N SER A 4 16.72 -20.53 -11.04
CA SER A 4 15.90 -20.39 -9.85
C SER A 4 14.82 -19.35 -10.13
N ALA A 5 13.56 -19.80 -10.28
CA ALA A 5 12.43 -18.89 -10.44
C ALA A 5 12.42 -17.93 -9.24
N TRP A 6 12.56 -16.64 -9.51
CA TRP A 6 12.45 -15.58 -8.51
C TRP A 6 11.12 -15.73 -7.75
N LYS A 7 11.20 -15.73 -6.41
CA LYS A 7 10.04 -15.78 -5.53
C LYS A 7 10.02 -14.50 -4.69
N PRO A 8 9.20 -13.50 -5.06
CA PRO A 8 9.03 -12.34 -4.20
C PRO A 8 8.31 -12.76 -2.92
N THR A 9 8.71 -12.19 -1.80
CA THR A 9 7.81 -12.09 -0.65
C THR A 9 6.74 -11.05 -1.00
N ILE A 10 5.47 -11.45 -0.92
CA ILE A 10 4.32 -10.55 -1.11
C ILE A 10 3.72 -10.30 0.27
N GLU A 11 3.83 -9.06 0.73
CA GLU A 11 3.19 -8.61 1.96
C GLU A 11 1.98 -7.74 1.62
N ILE A 12 0.80 -8.19 2.03
CA ILE A 12 -0.46 -7.46 1.80
C ILE A 12 -0.94 -6.95 3.14
N TRP A 13 -1.09 -5.63 3.23
CA TRP A 13 -1.55 -4.99 4.44
C TRP A 13 -2.75 -4.09 4.17
N LYS A 14 -3.76 -4.22 5.03
CA LYS A 14 -4.96 -3.38 5.00
C LYS A 14 -4.98 -2.50 6.24
N GLY A 15 -4.88 -1.20 6.03
CA GLY A 15 -5.04 -0.19 7.05
C GLY A 15 -6.40 0.47 6.95
N ALA A 16 -7.15 0.47 8.04
CA ALA A 16 -8.17 1.49 8.19
C ALA A 16 -7.51 2.84 8.45
N GLY A 17 -8.03 3.91 7.88
CA GLY A 17 -7.49 5.28 7.96
C GLY A 17 -7.70 5.95 9.31
N CYS A 18 -7.57 5.20 10.41
CA CYS A 18 -7.43 5.80 11.73
C CYS A 18 -5.97 5.79 12.19
N LEU A 19 -5.61 6.87 12.89
CA LEU A 19 -4.34 7.17 13.57
C LEU A 19 -3.56 5.92 14.08
N PRO A 20 -4.13 4.97 14.86
CA PRO A 20 -3.38 3.82 15.38
C PRO A 20 -2.74 2.93 14.30
N TYR A 21 -3.23 2.96 13.06
CA TYR A 21 -2.66 2.17 11.97
C TYR A 21 -1.45 2.82 11.31
N ASN A 22 -1.22 4.12 11.53
CA ASN A 22 0.02 4.77 11.09
C ASN A 22 1.23 4.18 11.81
N ALA A 23 1.11 3.82 13.10
CA ALA A 23 2.18 3.13 13.83
C ALA A 23 2.63 1.84 13.14
N THR A 24 1.67 1.02 12.71
CA THR A 24 1.96 -0.20 11.95
C THR A 24 2.57 0.12 10.59
N ARG A 25 2.07 1.14 9.88
CA ARG A 25 2.67 1.57 8.61
C ARG A 25 4.11 2.09 8.77
N ARG A 26 4.43 2.78 9.87
CA ARG A 26 5.81 3.19 10.19
C ARG A 26 6.70 1.98 10.39
N LEU A 27 6.24 0.97 11.13
CA LEU A 27 6.98 -0.28 11.31
C LEU A 27 7.19 -1.02 9.97
N LEU A 28 6.16 -1.06 9.13
CA LEU A 28 6.26 -1.69 7.81
C LEU A 28 7.17 -0.90 6.85
N ASP A 29 7.18 0.44 6.94
CA ASP A 29 8.15 1.27 6.23
C ASP A 29 9.57 0.95 6.69
N GLN A 30 9.83 0.88 8.00
CA GLN A 30 11.12 0.48 8.54
C GLN A 30 11.55 -0.91 8.03
N TYR A 31 10.64 -1.90 8.08
CA TYR A 31 10.90 -3.25 7.56
C TYR A 31 11.20 -3.25 6.06
N PHE A 32 10.46 -2.47 5.27
CA PHE A 32 10.68 -2.36 3.82
C PHE A 32 12.09 -1.88 3.47
N PHE A 33 12.66 -0.99 4.29
CA PHE A 33 14.00 -0.44 4.09
C PHE A 33 15.13 -1.20 4.81
N GLN A 34 14.84 -2.28 5.54
CA GLN A 34 15.90 -3.14 6.12
C GLN A 34 16.80 -3.73 5.03
N ASP A 35 18.11 -3.81 5.33
CA ASP A 35 19.13 -4.26 4.38
C ASP A 35 18.97 -5.76 4.05
N GLU A 36 18.43 -6.55 4.99
CA GLU A 36 18.15 -7.97 4.80
C GLU A 36 16.97 -8.23 3.84
N VAL A 37 16.12 -7.22 3.63
CA VAL A 37 14.94 -7.31 2.75
C VAL A 37 15.33 -6.84 1.36
N GLU A 38 15.90 -7.73 0.55
CA GLU A 38 16.34 -7.37 -0.81
C GLU A 38 15.18 -7.29 -1.81
N ASN A 39 14.17 -8.16 -1.68
CA ASN A 39 13.08 -8.32 -2.64
C ASN A 39 11.74 -8.33 -1.92
N LEU A 40 10.91 -7.32 -2.16
CA LEU A 40 9.61 -7.19 -1.51
C LEU A 40 8.61 -6.50 -2.43
N ILE A 41 7.43 -7.12 -2.57
CA ILE A 41 6.24 -6.44 -3.07
C ILE A 41 5.35 -6.16 -1.86
N TYR A 42 5.06 -4.89 -1.62
CA TYR A 42 4.24 -4.41 -0.52
C TYR A 42 2.96 -3.80 -1.07
N ILE A 43 1.80 -4.23 -0.57
CA ILE A 43 0.50 -3.67 -0.97
C ILE A 43 -0.18 -3.10 0.27
N ASP A 44 -0.36 -1.78 0.32
CA ASP A 44 -1.18 -1.10 1.33
C ASP A 44 -2.57 -0.80 0.76
N ALA A 45 -3.61 -1.09 1.54
CA ALA A 45 -4.96 -0.60 1.28
C ALA A 45 -5.43 0.30 2.43
N GLY A 46 -5.60 1.60 2.15
CA GLY A 46 -6.10 2.62 3.06
C GLY A 46 -7.56 3.00 2.77
N VAL A 47 -8.36 3.20 3.81
CA VAL A 47 -9.73 3.72 3.70
C VAL A 47 -9.99 4.81 4.73
N GLU A 48 -10.67 5.89 4.37
CA GLU A 48 -11.01 6.93 5.34
C GLU A 48 -12.03 6.44 6.39
N GLY A 49 -11.86 6.89 7.63
CA GLY A 49 -12.91 6.78 8.65
C GLY A 49 -14.06 7.74 8.39
N VAL A 50 -15.25 7.39 8.87
CA VAL A 50 -16.37 8.33 8.98
C VAL A 50 -16.07 9.26 10.16
N ALA A 51 -16.18 10.56 9.91
CA ALA A 51 -15.91 11.59 10.91
C ALA A 51 -16.87 11.51 12.10
N GLY A 52 -16.40 11.91 13.28
CA GLY A 52 -17.19 11.92 14.49
C GLY A 52 -18.34 12.94 14.45
N LEU A 53 -19.40 12.68 15.22
CA LEU A 53 -20.46 13.66 15.46
C LEU A 53 -19.84 14.90 16.16
N GLY A 54 -19.74 16.01 15.44
CA GLY A 54 -19.19 17.28 15.93
C GLY A 54 -17.89 17.75 15.25
N GLU A 55 -17.23 16.91 14.45
CA GLU A 55 -15.95 17.27 13.78
C GLU A 55 -16.14 17.92 12.40
N VAL A 56 -17.25 17.63 11.73
CA VAL A 56 -17.59 18.19 10.41
C VAL A 56 -19.09 18.38 10.28
N GLN A 57 -19.50 19.43 9.55
CA GLN A 57 -20.91 19.71 9.29
C GLN A 57 -21.62 18.56 8.55
N ASN A 58 -20.89 17.71 7.81
CA ASN A 58 -21.47 16.63 7.01
C ASN A 58 -20.80 15.26 7.26
N VAL A 59 -21.05 14.65 8.42
CA VAL A 59 -20.69 13.24 8.70
C VAL A 59 -21.14 12.31 7.56
N GLN A 60 -22.29 12.62 6.95
CA GLN A 60 -22.86 11.88 5.83
C GLN A 60 -21.99 11.85 4.56
N GLU A 61 -21.07 12.80 4.38
CA GLU A 61 -20.19 12.93 3.21
C GLU A 61 -18.75 12.43 3.49
N SER A 62 -18.44 12.06 4.73
CA SER A 62 -17.11 11.57 5.13
C SER A 62 -16.94 10.05 4.98
N GLY A 63 -15.71 9.56 4.90
CA GLY A 63 -15.40 8.11 4.94
C GLY A 63 -15.63 7.38 3.62
N PHE A 64 -15.60 8.10 2.50
CA PHE A 64 -15.75 7.52 1.15
C PHE A 64 -14.44 7.45 0.37
N GLY A 65 -13.40 8.17 0.80
CA GLY A 65 -12.09 8.13 0.17
C GLY A 65 -11.26 6.94 0.62
N GLY A 66 -10.25 6.62 -0.18
CA GLY A 66 -9.23 5.65 0.14
C GLY A 66 -8.21 5.52 -0.97
N GLN A 67 -7.23 4.66 -0.73
CA GLN A 67 -6.09 4.45 -1.60
C GLN A 67 -5.61 3.01 -1.57
N ILE A 68 -5.00 2.58 -2.67
CA ILE A 68 -4.15 1.38 -2.73
C ILE A 68 -2.74 1.85 -3.13
N VAL A 69 -1.71 1.40 -2.44
CA VAL A 69 -0.31 1.67 -2.79
C VAL A 69 0.46 0.37 -2.94
N CYS A 70 1.15 0.20 -4.07
CA CYS A 70 2.03 -0.93 -4.35
C CYS A 70 3.50 -0.49 -4.27
N GLY A 71 4.17 -0.79 -3.15
CA GLY A 71 5.61 -0.66 -3.00
C GLY A 71 6.34 -1.84 -3.63
N PHE A 72 7.51 -1.58 -4.22
CA PHE A 72 8.31 -2.61 -4.88
C PHE A 72 9.80 -2.33 -4.68
N LYS A 73 10.45 -3.27 -4.01
CA LYS A 73 11.90 -3.34 -3.81
C LYS A 73 12.43 -4.59 -4.50
N TYR A 74 13.50 -4.44 -5.27
CA TYR A 74 14.13 -5.54 -6.00
C TYR A 74 15.63 -5.39 -5.89
N ARG A 75 16.30 -6.41 -5.35
CA ARG A 75 17.76 -6.41 -5.09
C ARG A 75 18.23 -5.17 -4.35
N SER A 76 17.53 -4.86 -3.26
CA SER A 76 17.77 -3.69 -2.41
C SER A 76 17.48 -2.33 -3.04
N GLU A 77 17.17 -2.28 -4.34
CA GLU A 77 16.75 -1.07 -5.03
C GLU A 77 15.24 -0.84 -4.91
N VAL A 78 14.86 0.35 -4.46
CA VAL A 78 13.45 0.75 -4.39
C VAL A 78 13.01 1.31 -5.73
N LEU A 79 12.12 0.57 -6.38
CA LEU A 79 11.52 0.92 -7.67
C LEU A 79 10.20 1.66 -7.49
N LEU A 80 9.40 1.22 -6.51
CA LEU A 80 8.14 1.87 -6.13
C LEU A 80 8.12 2.09 -4.62
N GLN A 81 7.84 3.32 -4.22
CA GLN A 81 7.83 3.73 -2.82
C GLN A 81 6.65 3.12 -2.04
N PRO A 82 6.83 2.67 -0.79
CA PRO A 82 5.75 2.20 0.05
C PRO A 82 4.87 3.37 0.52
N VAL A 83 3.70 3.05 1.10
CA VAL A 83 2.68 4.04 1.50
C VAL A 83 3.23 5.16 2.38
N GLY A 84 4.14 4.87 3.31
CA GLY A 84 4.72 5.85 4.22
C GLY A 84 5.56 6.93 3.52
N ARG A 85 6.13 6.61 2.35
CA ARG A 85 6.88 7.57 1.53
C ARG A 85 6.04 8.25 0.47
N VAL A 86 4.89 7.66 0.10
CA VAL A 86 3.90 8.30 -0.78
C VAL A 86 3.09 9.36 -0.01
N TYR A 87 2.70 9.06 1.23
CA TYR A 87 1.95 9.96 2.11
C TYR A 87 2.78 10.21 3.38
N THR A 88 3.65 11.23 3.34
CA THR A 88 4.65 11.50 4.41
C THR A 88 4.02 11.78 5.77
N ASN A 89 2.79 12.29 5.79
CA ASN A 89 2.02 12.52 7.01
C ASN A 89 1.80 11.23 7.84
N ILE A 90 1.95 10.05 7.25
CA ILE A 90 1.91 8.76 7.95
C ILE A 90 3.14 8.58 8.86
N LEU A 91 4.31 9.09 8.42
CA LEU A 91 5.55 9.00 9.17
C LEU A 91 5.70 10.12 10.20
N GLU A 92 5.09 11.28 9.94
CA GLU A 92 5.08 12.45 10.83
C GLU A 92 4.20 12.27 12.07
N ASP A 93 3.22 11.38 11.99
CA ASP A 93 2.37 10.98 13.11
C ASP A 93 3.17 10.05 14.02
N GLU A 94 3.83 10.56 15.07
CA GLU A 94 4.61 9.75 16.03
C GLU A 94 3.79 9.28 17.23
N ASP A 95 2.72 10.01 17.57
CA ASP A 95 1.92 9.81 18.79
C ASP A 95 0.94 8.63 18.68
N SER A 96 0.71 8.12 17.47
CA SER A 96 -0.21 7.01 17.27
C SER A 96 0.29 5.72 17.95
N PRO A 97 -0.53 5.12 18.83
CA PRO A 97 -0.18 3.89 19.52
C PRO A 97 -0.29 2.69 18.57
N PHE A 98 0.56 1.69 18.79
CA PHE A 98 0.36 0.38 18.14
C PHE A 98 -0.96 -0.24 18.62
N PRO A 99 -1.76 -0.83 17.72
CA PRO A 99 -3.01 -1.48 18.11
C PRO A 99 -2.72 -2.73 18.96
N GLY A 100 -3.26 -2.78 20.19
CA GLY A 100 -3.07 -3.88 21.14
C GLY A 100 -4.34 -4.23 21.93
N CYS A 101 -4.40 -5.43 22.51
CA CYS A 101 -5.59 -6.05 23.13
C CYS A 101 -6.13 -5.35 24.40
N GLY A 102 -5.63 -4.17 24.76
CA GLY A 102 -6.10 -3.36 25.89
C GLY A 102 -6.13 -1.85 25.62
N VAL A 103 -5.71 -1.42 24.41
CA VAL A 103 -5.86 -0.03 23.99
C VAL A 103 -7.28 0.10 23.48
N GLN A 104 -8.10 0.91 24.16
CA GLN A 104 -9.45 1.20 23.74
C GLN A 104 -9.38 2.11 22.50
N ILE A 105 -9.11 1.50 21.34
CA ILE A 105 -9.11 2.21 20.07
C ILE A 105 -10.55 2.65 19.85
N GLN A 106 -10.79 3.96 19.87
CA GLN A 106 -12.06 4.52 19.45
C GLN A 106 -12.26 4.08 18.00
N SER A 107 -13.16 3.13 17.78
CA SER A 107 -13.41 2.58 16.45
C SER A 107 -13.94 3.71 15.59
N ALA A 108 -13.11 4.24 14.68
CA ALA A 108 -13.60 5.13 13.64
C ALA A 108 -14.50 4.28 12.73
N PRO A 109 -15.82 4.49 12.71
CA PRO A 109 -16.71 3.70 11.90
C PRO A 109 -16.31 3.86 10.43
N GLN A 110 -16.30 2.77 9.66
CA GLN A 110 -15.98 2.80 8.24
C GLN A 110 -17.19 2.40 7.42
N ARG A 111 -17.30 2.99 6.23
CA ARG A 111 -18.37 2.62 5.31
C ARG A 111 -18.09 1.26 4.69
N SER A 112 -19.13 0.43 4.63
CA SER A 112 -19.05 -0.87 3.94
C SER A 112 -18.70 -0.71 2.45
N ALA A 113 -19.23 0.32 1.79
CA ALA A 113 -18.93 0.63 0.39
C ALA A 113 -17.43 0.87 0.18
N THR A 114 -16.81 1.76 0.97
CA THR A 114 -15.37 2.08 0.91
C THR A 114 -14.51 0.84 1.14
N ASN A 115 -14.88 0.02 2.12
CA ASN A 115 -14.20 -1.24 2.40
C ASN A 115 -14.29 -2.25 1.25
N LYS A 116 -15.45 -2.37 0.61
CA LYS A 116 -15.65 -3.24 -0.57
C LYS A 116 -14.85 -2.74 -1.77
N THR A 117 -14.85 -1.44 -2.03
CA THR A 117 -14.08 -0.85 -3.13
C THR A 117 -12.58 -1.05 -2.93
N ALA A 118 -12.05 -0.81 -1.73
CA ALA A 118 -10.65 -1.09 -1.42
C ALA A 118 -10.30 -2.57 -1.63
N ALA A 119 -11.14 -3.49 -1.13
CA ALA A 119 -10.92 -4.92 -1.29
C ALA A 119 -10.91 -5.33 -2.77
N GLN A 120 -11.83 -4.80 -3.57
CA GLN A 120 -11.90 -5.09 -5.01
C GLN A 120 -10.66 -4.58 -5.76
N LEU A 121 -10.21 -3.36 -5.46
CA LEU A 121 -9.03 -2.77 -6.10
C LEU A 121 -7.75 -3.50 -5.68
N ALA A 122 -7.58 -3.82 -4.39
CA ALA A 122 -6.47 -4.62 -3.91
C ALA A 122 -6.45 -6.02 -4.55
N ASN A 123 -7.62 -6.66 -4.66
CA ASN A 123 -7.75 -7.95 -5.33
C ASN A 123 -7.32 -7.88 -6.80
N ASN A 124 -7.62 -6.80 -7.52
CA ASN A 124 -7.14 -6.63 -8.88
C ASN A 124 -5.61 -6.52 -8.96
N VAL A 125 -4.97 -5.80 -8.03
CA VAL A 125 -3.49 -5.73 -7.95
C VAL A 125 -2.91 -7.12 -7.71
N VAL A 126 -3.44 -7.86 -6.73
CA VAL A 126 -3.00 -9.23 -6.41
C VAL A 126 -3.24 -10.18 -7.58
N ASN A 127 -4.40 -10.09 -8.24
CA ASN A 127 -4.70 -10.90 -9.42
C ASN A 127 -3.68 -10.65 -10.53
N ASN A 128 -3.32 -9.41 -10.81
CA ASN A 128 -2.29 -9.08 -11.80
C ASN A 128 -0.92 -9.67 -11.42
N LEU A 129 -0.55 -9.58 -10.14
CA LEU A 129 0.70 -10.18 -9.65
C LEU A 129 0.73 -11.70 -9.81
N LEU A 130 -0.37 -12.38 -9.48
CA LEU A 130 -0.42 -13.85 -9.50
C LEU A 130 -0.66 -14.41 -10.91
N HIS A 131 -1.40 -13.71 -11.75
CA HIS A 131 -1.78 -14.19 -13.09
C HIS A 131 -0.80 -13.74 -14.18
N THR A 132 -0.36 -12.48 -14.16
CA THR A 132 0.53 -11.92 -15.21
C THR A 132 1.92 -11.57 -14.69
N HIS A 133 2.20 -11.81 -13.40
CA HIS A 133 3.49 -11.47 -12.79
C HIS A 133 3.91 -10.00 -13.01
N SER A 134 2.92 -9.10 -13.06
CA SER A 134 3.13 -7.70 -13.45
C SER A 134 2.48 -6.72 -12.49
N ILE A 135 3.17 -5.61 -12.24
CA ILE A 135 2.64 -4.44 -11.53
C ILE A 135 2.29 -3.36 -12.56
N TYR A 136 1.03 -2.96 -12.62
CA TYR A 136 0.56 -1.94 -13.57
C TYR A 136 0.35 -0.56 -12.93
N GLN A 137 -0.02 -0.53 -11.64
CA GLN A 137 -0.34 0.69 -10.90
C GLN A 137 0.57 0.80 -9.67
N HIS A 138 1.11 2.00 -9.42
CA HIS A 138 1.83 2.32 -8.18
C HIS A 138 0.84 2.76 -7.11
N VAL A 139 -0.06 3.68 -7.44
CA VAL A 139 -1.06 4.25 -6.52
C VAL A 139 -2.42 4.19 -7.20
N ILE A 140 -3.47 3.87 -6.44
CA ILE A 140 -4.87 3.99 -6.89
C ILE A 140 -5.62 4.77 -5.82
N ASN A 141 -5.92 6.04 -6.09
CA ASN A 141 -6.84 6.80 -5.25
C ASN A 141 -8.27 6.53 -5.69
N PHE A 142 -9.21 6.45 -4.76
CA PHE A 142 -10.61 6.22 -5.10
C PHE A 142 -11.57 6.97 -4.18
N ASN A 143 -12.80 7.14 -4.67
CA ASN A 143 -13.94 7.59 -3.89
C ASN A 143 -15.13 6.66 -4.13
N ALA A 144 -15.57 5.97 -3.08
CA ALA A 144 -16.63 4.97 -3.15
C ALA A 144 -18.03 5.56 -3.32
N GLN A 145 -18.26 6.84 -2.96
CA GLN A 145 -19.55 7.51 -3.17
C GLN A 145 -19.79 7.81 -4.64
N LEU A 146 -18.73 8.26 -5.33
CA LEU A 146 -18.78 8.66 -6.74
C LEU A 146 -18.42 7.52 -7.69
N CYS A 147 -18.08 6.34 -7.16
CA CYS A 147 -17.50 5.23 -7.91
C CYS A 147 -16.26 5.64 -8.72
N GLY A 148 -15.54 6.67 -8.26
CA GLY A 148 -14.40 7.25 -8.96
C GLY A 148 -13.10 6.53 -8.59
N THR A 149 -12.24 6.28 -9.58
CA THR A 149 -10.90 5.75 -9.36
C THR A 149 -9.89 6.53 -10.20
N SER A 150 -8.71 6.77 -9.64
CA SER A 150 -7.62 7.49 -10.26
C SER A 150 -6.31 6.70 -10.06
N PRO A 151 -5.98 5.79 -10.99
CA PRO A 151 -4.75 5.01 -10.94
C PRO A 151 -3.56 5.78 -11.51
N GLN A 152 -2.47 5.81 -10.77
CA GLN A 152 -1.15 6.20 -11.25
C GLN A 152 -0.43 4.97 -11.82
N LEU A 153 -0.24 4.96 -13.13
CA LEU A 153 0.44 3.87 -13.83
C LEU A 153 1.96 3.93 -13.65
N ILE A 154 2.63 2.79 -13.78
CA ILE A 154 4.09 2.73 -13.74
C ILE A 154 4.69 3.47 -14.93
N SER A 155 5.58 4.44 -14.65
CA SER A 155 6.29 5.20 -15.68
C SER A 155 7.25 4.33 -16.49
N LYS A 156 7.66 4.80 -17.67
CA LYS A 156 8.64 4.09 -18.51
C LYS A 156 10.00 3.98 -17.82
N ASP A 157 10.45 5.03 -17.13
CA ASP A 157 11.74 5.06 -16.45
C ASP A 157 11.87 3.97 -15.38
N ILE A 158 10.80 3.71 -14.63
CA ILE A 158 10.80 2.63 -13.62
C ILE A 158 10.91 1.26 -14.28
N LYS A 159 10.23 1.06 -15.42
CA LYS A 159 10.30 -0.20 -16.17
C LYS A 159 11.72 -0.42 -16.71
N GLU A 160 12.33 0.61 -17.27
CA GLU A 160 13.70 0.55 -17.78
C GLU A 160 14.70 0.26 -16.65
N ARG A 161 14.57 0.92 -15.49
CA ARG A 161 15.38 0.62 -14.30
C ARG A 161 15.23 -0.83 -13.85
N PHE A 162 14.00 -1.35 -13.81
CA PHE A 162 13.76 -2.75 -13.45
C PHE A 162 14.42 -3.72 -14.44
N GLU A 163 14.29 -3.48 -15.74
CA GLU A 163 14.93 -4.34 -16.76
C GLU A 163 16.45 -4.33 -16.65
N VAL A 164 17.07 -3.19 -16.36
CA VAL A 164 18.52 -3.11 -16.11
C VAL A 164 18.92 -3.95 -14.88
N LEU A 165 18.21 -3.80 -13.76
CA LEU A 165 18.48 -4.57 -12.54
C LEU A 165 18.28 -6.07 -12.70
N LYS A 166 17.29 -6.44 -13.52
CA LYS A 166 17.01 -7.82 -13.88
C LYS A 166 18.08 -8.40 -14.79
N GLN A 167 18.52 -7.68 -15.83
CA GLN A 167 19.59 -8.14 -16.74
C GLN A 167 20.95 -8.23 -16.05
N GLY A 168 21.26 -7.34 -15.11
CA GLY A 168 22.44 -7.45 -14.25
C GLY A 168 22.47 -8.74 -13.39
N ALA A 169 21.37 -9.50 -13.33
CA ALA A 169 21.32 -10.84 -12.74
C ALA A 169 21.99 -11.90 -13.58
N ASP A 170 21.80 -11.82 -14.89
CA ASP A 170 22.06 -12.91 -15.81
C ASP A 170 23.52 -12.91 -16.29
N VAL A 171 24.30 -11.89 -15.93
CA VAL A 171 25.72 -11.72 -16.32
C VAL A 171 26.70 -12.34 -15.31
N ASN A 172 26.24 -12.68 -14.10
CA ASN A 172 27.09 -13.26 -13.04
C ASN A 172 26.93 -14.79 -12.88
N VAL A 173 26.66 -15.52 -13.98
CA VAL A 173 26.63 -16.99 -14.02
C VAL A 173 27.73 -17.53 -14.93
#